data_AF-A0A8H2ZIM2-F1
#
_entry.id   AF-A0A8H2ZIM2-F1
#
_cell.length_a   1.000
_cell.length_b   1.000
_cell.length_c   1.000
_cell.angle_alpha   90.00
_cell.angle_beta   90.00
_cell.angle_gamma   90.00
#
_symmetry.space_group_name_H-M   'P 1'
#
loop_
_entity.id
_entity.type
_entity.pdbx_description
1 polymer ?
#
loop_
_entity_poly.entity_id
_entity_poly.type
_entity_poly.pdbx_seq_one_letter_code
_entity_poly.pdbx_strand_id
1 'polypeptide(L)'
;MSNPFDLLGNDIEDPNATVVPPLKELVRKTTSSKKADVPPPSADPSRARKPRAKATGNDGAIKDKSAGRQKNRTRDVSGSASERRPNTRRATDRHSRSGKTDTQKKINQGWGNNKDEVDTEAAAEADAKTELAEDAEEKVAESNKMTLEAYLQSQQSGSLNKTVEAKATNKLENAELFFKEEEVYVPATKVKAVKSKQQKAKNFLDFDATFSDAVPKGRRSDNRSDNRSGDRKDNKNFGKNAKRGGKKSQQNTVEKNRSIDTANLPSLA
;
A
#
# COMPACT_ATOMS: atom_id res chain seq x y z
N MET A 1 -61.03 24.11 -21.77
CA MET A 1 -61.81 23.56 -20.65
C MET A 1 -61.78 24.61 -19.55
N SER A 2 -62.92 25.23 -19.20
CA SER A 2 -62.97 26.20 -18.09
C SER A 2 -62.98 25.46 -16.75
N ASN A 3 -62.45 26.12 -15.72
CA ASN A 3 -62.40 25.60 -14.36
C ASN A 3 -63.83 25.51 -13.79
N PRO A 4 -64.34 24.34 -13.39
CA PRO A 4 -65.71 24.18 -12.89
C PRO A 4 -65.97 24.88 -11.55
N PHE A 5 -64.93 25.33 -10.85
CA PHE A 5 -65.05 26.06 -9.59
C PHE A 5 -65.18 27.59 -9.77
N ASP A 6 -65.07 28.10 -11.00
CA ASP A 6 -65.25 29.54 -11.32
C ASP A 6 -66.72 29.98 -11.20
N LEU A 7 -67.65 29.03 -11.17
CA LEU A 7 -69.09 29.24 -10.95
C LEU A 7 -69.48 29.25 -9.46
N LEU A 8 -68.53 28.99 -8.55
CA LEU A 8 -68.74 28.92 -7.10
C LEU A 8 -68.15 30.16 -6.40
N GLY A 9 -68.67 31.33 -6.76
CA GLY A 9 -68.85 32.45 -5.82
C GLY A 9 -67.62 33.16 -5.25
N ASN A 10 -66.44 33.04 -5.85
CA ASN A 10 -65.26 33.83 -5.47
C ASN A 10 -64.78 34.74 -6.61
N ASP A 11 -65.72 35.36 -7.33
CA ASP A 11 -65.38 36.49 -8.19
C ASP A 11 -64.99 37.68 -7.29
N ILE A 12 -63.88 38.36 -7.61
CA ILE A 12 -63.53 39.60 -6.92
C ILE A 12 -64.59 40.60 -7.35
N GLU A 13 -65.53 40.92 -6.46
CA GLU A 13 -66.72 41.75 -6.78
C GLU A 13 -66.38 43.15 -7.28
N ASP A 14 -65.12 43.61 -7.22
CA ASP A 14 -64.72 44.91 -7.73
C ASP A 14 -63.31 44.93 -8.35
N PRO A 15 -63.16 44.70 -9.67
CA PRO A 15 -61.86 44.75 -10.37
C PRO A 15 -61.28 46.17 -10.46
N ASN A 16 -61.98 47.18 -9.90
CA ASN A 16 -61.65 48.60 -9.95
C ASN A 16 -61.48 49.23 -8.56
N ALA A 17 -61.19 48.45 -7.51
CA ALA A 17 -60.80 49.02 -6.22
C ALA A 17 -59.61 49.97 -6.41
N THR A 18 -59.91 51.28 -6.48
CA THR A 18 -58.93 52.31 -6.82
C THR A 18 -57.84 52.28 -5.78
N VAL A 19 -56.60 52.00 -6.20
CA VAL A 19 -55.43 52.06 -5.34
C VAL A 19 -55.34 53.49 -4.81
N VAL A 20 -55.72 53.68 -3.54
CA VAL A 20 -55.67 54.99 -2.89
C VAL A 20 -54.21 55.46 -2.97
N PRO A 21 -53.93 56.66 -3.51
CA PRO A 21 -52.57 57.18 -3.57
C PRO A 21 -51.97 57.23 -2.15
N PRO A 22 -50.63 57.19 -2.02
CA PRO A 22 -50.01 57.23 -0.71
C PRO A 22 -50.54 58.43 0.09
N LEU A 23 -50.77 58.20 1.38
CA LEU A 23 -51.28 59.22 2.29
C LEU A 23 -50.35 60.44 2.32
N LYS A 24 -50.93 61.61 2.59
CA LYS A 24 -50.17 62.86 2.71
C LYS A 24 -49.07 62.74 3.76
N GLU A 25 -47.88 63.24 3.44
CA GLU A 25 -46.72 63.17 4.33
C GLU A 25 -46.92 64.05 5.57
N LEU A 26 -46.96 63.42 6.74
CA LEU A 26 -47.01 64.11 8.03
C LEU A 26 -45.63 64.01 8.71
N VAL A 27 -44.90 65.12 8.76
CA VAL A 27 -43.55 65.19 9.36
C VAL A 27 -43.65 65.62 10.83
N ARG A 28 -43.18 64.75 11.75
CA ARG A 28 -43.12 65.08 13.18
C ARG A 28 -42.06 66.14 13.46
N LYS A 29 -42.49 67.32 13.94
CA LYS A 29 -41.58 68.37 14.42
C LYS A 29 -40.81 67.90 15.66
N THR A 30 -39.52 68.20 15.73
CA THR A 30 -38.68 67.89 16.91
C THR A 30 -38.39 69.17 17.70
N THR A 31 -38.35 69.07 19.02
CA THR A 31 -38.00 70.18 19.93
C THR A 31 -36.50 70.29 20.18
N SER A 32 -35.68 69.53 19.44
CA SER A 32 -34.23 69.51 19.60
C SER A 32 -33.61 70.82 19.12
N SER A 33 -32.79 71.43 19.97
CA SER A 33 -31.99 72.61 19.61
C SER A 33 -30.75 72.27 18.76
N LYS A 34 -30.43 70.99 18.56
CA LYS A 34 -29.20 70.55 17.91
C LYS A 34 -29.32 70.68 16.39
N LYS A 35 -28.33 71.32 15.77
CA LYS A 35 -28.25 71.57 14.32
C LYS A 35 -27.12 70.83 13.62
N ALA A 36 -26.18 70.26 14.39
CA ALA A 36 -25.08 69.46 13.87
C ALA A 36 -25.56 68.03 13.59
N ASP A 37 -25.19 67.50 12.43
CA ASP A 37 -25.37 66.10 12.07
C ASP A 37 -24.23 65.25 12.65
N VAL A 38 -24.16 65.22 13.98
CA VAL A 38 -23.14 64.49 14.74
C VAL A 38 -23.86 63.54 15.68
N PRO A 39 -23.46 62.26 15.75
CA PRO A 39 -24.07 61.32 16.69
C PRO A 39 -23.90 61.82 18.14
N PRO A 40 -24.85 61.54 19.03
CA PRO A 40 -24.73 61.94 20.43
C PRO A 40 -23.52 61.26 21.09
N PRO A 41 -22.96 61.83 22.17
CA PRO A 41 -21.80 61.24 22.86
C PRO A 41 -22.09 59.85 23.46
N SER A 42 -23.36 59.48 23.61
CA SER A 42 -23.77 58.13 24.03
C SER A 42 -23.58 57.06 22.96
N ALA A 43 -23.38 57.42 21.69
CA ALA A 43 -23.16 56.52 20.57
C ALA A 43 -21.68 56.08 20.44
N ASP A 44 -21.04 55.79 21.57
CA ASP A 44 -19.65 55.33 21.62
C ASP A 44 -19.54 53.82 21.28
N PRO A 45 -18.76 53.42 20.25
CA PRO A 45 -18.56 52.01 19.91
C PRO A 45 -17.84 51.21 21.02
N SER A 46 -17.13 51.86 21.94
CA SER A 46 -16.49 51.22 23.09
C SER A 46 -17.50 50.59 24.06
N ARG A 47 -18.73 51.12 24.09
CA ARG A 47 -19.84 50.65 24.93
C ARG A 47 -20.53 49.39 24.37
N ALA A 48 -20.04 48.84 23.25
CA ALA A 48 -20.61 47.65 22.64
C ALA A 48 -20.43 46.41 23.54
N ARG A 49 -21.54 45.73 23.86
CA ARG A 49 -21.52 44.48 24.65
C ARG A 49 -20.80 43.35 23.90
N LYS A 50 -19.74 42.79 24.48
CA LYS A 50 -19.03 41.58 23.98
C LYS A 50 -18.98 40.49 25.07
N PRO A 51 -19.52 39.27 24.84
CA PRO A 51 -20.29 38.81 23.69
C PRO A 51 -21.77 39.23 23.77
N ARG A 52 -22.37 39.68 22.66
CA ARG A 52 -23.83 39.86 22.54
C ARG A 52 -24.45 38.56 22.06
N ALA A 53 -25.63 38.18 22.59
CA ALA A 53 -26.40 37.05 22.08
C ALA A 53 -26.62 37.18 20.56
N LYS A 54 -26.29 36.13 19.82
CA LYS A 54 -26.46 36.04 18.36
C LYS A 54 -27.35 34.85 18.05
N ALA A 55 -28.18 35.00 17.03
CA ALA A 55 -28.84 33.84 16.41
C ALA A 55 -27.76 32.91 15.85
N THR A 56 -27.92 31.61 16.08
CA THR A 56 -27.01 30.55 15.62
C THR A 56 -27.78 29.52 14.81
N GLY A 57 -27.08 28.58 14.17
CA GLY A 57 -27.70 27.54 13.34
C GLY A 57 -28.52 28.12 12.18
N ASN A 58 -29.64 27.48 11.86
CA ASN A 58 -30.52 27.88 10.76
C ASN A 58 -31.09 29.29 10.93
N ASP A 59 -31.48 29.66 12.15
CA ASP A 59 -32.01 31.00 12.45
C ASP A 59 -30.94 32.09 12.24
N GLY A 60 -29.68 31.79 12.56
CA GLY A 60 -28.53 32.64 12.26
C GLY A 60 -28.30 32.78 10.75
N ALA A 61 -28.39 31.68 10.00
CA ALA A 61 -28.16 31.66 8.56
C ALA A 61 -29.20 32.50 7.78
N ILE A 62 -30.48 32.42 8.14
CA ILE A 62 -31.53 33.23 7.47
C ILE A 62 -31.50 34.70 7.90
N LYS A 63 -31.07 35.00 9.14
CA LYS A 63 -30.96 36.37 9.65
C LYS A 63 -29.66 37.06 9.26
N ASP A 64 -28.69 36.35 8.69
CA ASP A 64 -27.44 36.93 8.21
C ASP A 64 -27.65 37.70 6.89
N LYS A 65 -27.48 39.02 6.96
CA LYS A 65 -27.67 39.93 5.82
C LYS A 65 -26.49 39.92 4.84
N SER A 66 -25.37 39.32 5.22
CA SER A 66 -24.16 39.24 4.40
C SER A 66 -24.11 38.02 3.48
N ALA A 67 -24.96 37.03 3.77
CA ALA A 67 -25.13 35.81 3.00
C ALA A 67 -26.11 35.98 1.82
N GLY A 68 -26.17 34.97 0.96
CA GLY A 68 -27.15 34.86 -0.12
C GLY A 68 -26.67 35.34 -1.50
N ARG A 69 -27.42 34.91 -2.53
CA ARG A 69 -27.09 35.14 -3.95
C ARG A 69 -26.99 36.62 -4.30
N GLN A 70 -27.92 37.44 -3.83
CA GLN A 70 -27.95 38.87 -4.17
C GLN A 70 -26.66 39.59 -3.71
N LYS A 71 -26.16 39.26 -2.51
CA LYS A 71 -24.90 39.81 -1.99
C LYS A 71 -23.68 39.28 -2.71
N ASN A 72 -23.69 38.01 -3.13
CA ASN A 72 -22.60 37.47 -3.96
C ASN A 72 -22.57 38.11 -5.35
N ARG A 73 -23.73 38.47 -5.92
CA ARG A 73 -23.82 39.02 -7.28
C ARG A 73 -23.26 40.44 -7.40
N THR A 74 -23.34 41.22 -6.32
CA THR A 74 -22.82 42.60 -6.26
C THR A 74 -21.35 42.68 -5.87
N ARG A 75 -20.68 41.56 -5.57
CA ARG A 75 -19.26 41.52 -5.27
C ARG A 75 -18.47 41.25 -6.55
N ASP A 76 -17.29 41.87 -6.65
CA ASP A 76 -16.37 41.60 -7.73
C ASP A 76 -15.80 40.18 -7.64
N VAL A 77 -15.53 39.60 -8.80
CA VAL A 77 -14.91 38.28 -8.91
C VAL A 77 -13.40 38.43 -8.76
N SER A 78 -12.77 37.56 -7.96
CA SER A 78 -11.31 37.60 -7.78
C SER A 78 -10.57 37.32 -9.09
N GLY A 79 -9.43 37.96 -9.32
CA GLY A 79 -8.61 37.74 -10.52
C GLY A 79 -8.21 36.28 -10.74
N SER A 80 -8.04 35.54 -9.64
CA SER A 80 -7.76 34.09 -9.65
C SER A 80 -8.88 33.20 -10.16
N ALA A 81 -10.12 33.70 -10.24
CA ALA A 81 -11.25 32.90 -10.71
C ALA A 81 -11.15 32.53 -12.20
N SER A 82 -10.45 33.35 -12.99
CA SER A 82 -10.22 33.13 -14.43
C SER A 82 -8.76 32.78 -14.76
N GLU A 83 -7.94 32.51 -13.75
CA GLU A 83 -6.53 32.18 -13.97
C GLU A 83 -6.38 30.84 -14.70
N ARG A 84 -5.49 30.83 -15.69
CA ARG A 84 -5.10 29.59 -16.38
C ARG A 84 -4.25 28.75 -15.44
N ARG A 85 -4.27 27.43 -15.65
CA ARG A 85 -3.42 26.49 -14.92
C ARG A 85 -1.95 26.94 -15.02
N PRO A 86 -1.22 27.09 -13.89
CA PRO A 86 0.17 27.49 -13.94
C PRO A 86 1.02 26.38 -14.55
N ASN A 87 1.74 26.69 -15.63
CA ASN A 87 2.70 25.77 -16.24
C ASN A 87 4.11 26.08 -15.72
N THR A 88 4.38 25.72 -14.48
CA THR A 88 5.61 26.16 -13.79
C THR A 88 6.85 25.35 -14.16
N ARG A 89 6.74 24.18 -14.81
CA ARG A 89 7.90 23.27 -14.96
C ARG A 89 7.95 22.38 -16.20
N ARG A 90 7.02 22.48 -17.16
CA ARG A 90 7.07 21.61 -18.35
C ARG A 90 8.32 21.81 -19.20
N ALA A 91 8.82 23.05 -19.29
CA ALA A 91 10.01 23.34 -20.10
C ALA A 91 11.30 22.70 -19.54
N THR A 92 11.32 22.30 -18.26
CA THR A 92 12.52 21.76 -17.61
C THR A 92 12.48 20.24 -17.40
N ASP A 93 11.53 19.54 -18.04
CA ASP A 93 11.30 18.11 -17.80
C ASP A 93 12.48 17.22 -18.24
N ARG A 94 13.12 17.59 -19.36
CA ARG A 94 14.32 16.90 -19.85
C ARG A 94 15.60 17.27 -19.11
N HIS A 95 15.54 18.26 -18.22
CA HIS A 95 16.70 18.72 -17.45
C HIS A 95 16.69 18.09 -16.06
N SER A 96 17.62 17.16 -15.83
CA SER A 96 17.78 16.54 -14.53
C SER A 96 18.06 17.61 -13.45
N ARG A 97 17.27 17.57 -12.38
CA ARG A 97 17.42 18.46 -11.22
C ARG A 97 18.24 17.81 -10.10
N SER A 98 18.66 16.57 -10.26
CA SER A 98 19.37 15.83 -9.22
C SER A 98 20.77 16.38 -8.97
N GLY A 99 21.32 17.16 -9.91
CA GLY A 99 22.72 17.61 -9.88
C GLY A 99 23.73 16.46 -9.96
N LYS A 100 23.25 15.24 -10.27
CA LYS A 100 24.05 14.04 -10.40
C LYS A 100 24.03 13.60 -11.86
N THR A 101 25.22 13.31 -12.39
CA THR A 101 25.42 12.72 -13.70
C THR A 101 26.25 11.46 -13.54
N ASP A 102 25.81 10.38 -14.15
CA ASP A 102 26.60 9.15 -14.17
C ASP A 102 27.78 9.30 -15.13
N THR A 103 28.85 8.55 -14.87
CA THR A 103 30.04 8.55 -15.72
C THR A 103 30.00 7.38 -16.68
N GLN A 104 30.60 7.54 -17.86
CA GLN A 104 30.62 6.48 -18.88
C GLN A 104 31.24 5.18 -18.35
N LYS A 105 32.27 5.26 -17.50
CA LYS A 105 32.85 4.09 -16.84
C LYS A 105 31.82 3.30 -16.05
N LYS A 106 30.99 3.97 -15.24
CA LYS A 106 29.98 3.29 -14.41
C LYS A 106 28.89 2.66 -15.27
N ILE A 107 28.49 3.34 -16.34
CA ILE A 107 27.53 2.81 -17.32
C ILE A 107 28.10 1.55 -17.99
N ASN A 108 29.33 1.64 -18.50
CA ASN A 108 29.98 0.55 -19.21
C ASN A 108 30.26 -0.68 -18.33
N GLN A 109 30.52 -0.49 -17.04
CA GLN A 109 30.71 -1.61 -16.11
C GLN A 109 29.38 -2.28 -15.74
N GLY A 110 28.28 -1.53 -15.71
CA GLY A 110 26.96 -2.09 -15.39
C GLY A 110 26.25 -2.74 -16.57
N TRP A 111 26.46 -2.22 -17.78
CA TRP A 111 25.72 -2.64 -18.98
C TRP A 111 26.61 -3.18 -20.11
N GLY A 112 27.92 -3.27 -19.88
CA GLY A 112 28.89 -3.56 -20.93
C GLY A 112 29.16 -2.36 -21.83
N ASN A 113 30.06 -2.55 -22.78
CA ASN A 113 30.37 -1.56 -23.80
C ASN A 113 30.61 -2.26 -25.15
N ASN A 114 30.44 -1.52 -26.25
CA ASN A 114 30.61 -2.08 -27.59
C ASN A 114 32.06 -2.38 -27.97
N LYS A 115 33.06 -1.96 -27.17
CA LYS A 115 34.47 -2.21 -27.45
C LYS A 115 34.85 -3.65 -27.08
N ASP A 116 34.26 -4.17 -26.01
CA ASP A 116 34.56 -5.48 -25.44
C ASP A 116 33.54 -6.54 -25.91
N GLU A 117 32.71 -6.23 -26.91
CA GLU A 117 31.64 -7.12 -27.40
C GLU A 117 32.18 -8.48 -27.85
N VAL A 118 33.23 -8.50 -28.68
CA VAL A 118 33.80 -9.75 -29.21
C VAL A 118 34.27 -10.69 -28.09
N ASP A 119 34.85 -10.13 -27.03
CA ASP A 119 35.29 -10.90 -25.87
C ASP A 119 34.09 -11.45 -25.10
N THR A 120 33.01 -10.67 -24.98
CA THR A 120 31.76 -11.13 -24.35
C THR A 120 31.03 -12.19 -25.17
N GLU A 121 31.05 -12.10 -26.50
CA GLU A 121 30.48 -13.13 -27.38
C GLU A 121 31.27 -14.44 -27.28
N ALA A 122 32.60 -14.36 -27.31
CA ALA A 122 33.46 -15.53 -27.15
C ALA A 122 33.26 -16.22 -25.79
N ALA A 123 33.13 -15.43 -24.70
CA ALA A 123 32.83 -15.95 -23.38
C ALA A 123 31.42 -16.57 -23.32
N ALA A 124 30.41 -15.91 -23.88
CA ALA A 124 29.05 -16.43 -23.92
C ALA A 124 28.94 -17.73 -24.75
N GLU A 125 29.67 -17.83 -25.85
CA GLU A 125 29.77 -19.08 -26.60
C GLU A 125 30.46 -20.20 -25.81
N ALA A 126 31.48 -19.86 -25.02
CA ALA A 126 32.14 -20.83 -24.15
C ALA A 126 31.17 -21.31 -23.06
N ASP A 127 30.43 -20.39 -22.43
CA ASP A 127 29.42 -20.71 -21.42
C ASP A 127 28.30 -21.59 -22.01
N ALA A 128 27.83 -21.30 -23.22
CA ALA A 128 26.84 -22.13 -23.91
C ALA A 128 27.36 -23.55 -24.20
N LYS A 129 28.66 -23.68 -24.53
CA LYS A 129 29.30 -24.99 -24.74
C LYS A 129 29.46 -25.75 -23.43
N THR A 130 29.78 -25.08 -22.32
CA THR A 130 29.85 -25.73 -21.01
C THR A 130 28.47 -26.20 -20.54
N GLU A 131 27.43 -25.38 -20.71
CA GLU A 131 26.05 -25.77 -20.39
C GLU A 131 25.58 -26.98 -21.23
N LEU A 132 25.92 -27.04 -22.51
CA LEU A 132 25.62 -28.20 -23.36
C LEU A 132 26.38 -29.46 -22.92
N ALA A 133 27.62 -29.31 -22.44
CA ALA A 133 28.40 -30.41 -21.91
C ALA A 133 27.83 -30.91 -20.57
N GLU A 134 27.40 -30.00 -19.69
CA GLU A 134 26.74 -30.34 -18.43
C GLU A 134 25.39 -31.06 -18.66
N ASP A 135 24.55 -30.61 -19.60
CA ASP A 135 23.31 -31.31 -19.97
C ASP A 135 23.58 -32.69 -20.60
N ALA A 136 24.65 -32.84 -21.37
CA ALA A 136 25.06 -34.13 -21.92
C ALA A 136 25.58 -35.09 -20.84
N GLU A 137 26.37 -34.59 -19.88
CA GLU A 137 26.85 -35.39 -18.74
C GLU A 137 25.70 -35.80 -17.80
N GLU A 138 24.71 -34.93 -17.57
CA GLU A 138 23.51 -35.26 -16.80
C GLU A 138 22.69 -36.37 -17.49
N LYS A 139 22.51 -36.31 -18.81
CA LYS A 139 21.82 -37.36 -19.59
C LYS A 139 22.57 -38.70 -19.61
N VAL A 140 23.91 -38.67 -19.65
CA VAL A 140 24.72 -39.90 -19.54
C VAL A 140 24.65 -40.49 -18.13
N ALA A 141 24.62 -39.65 -17.09
CA ALA A 141 24.46 -40.10 -15.70
C ALA A 141 23.08 -40.72 -15.40
N GLU A 142 22.02 -40.32 -16.12
CA GLU A 142 20.71 -40.98 -16.06
C GLU A 142 20.69 -42.35 -16.74
N SER A 143 21.47 -42.54 -17.81
CA SER A 143 21.51 -43.80 -18.58
C SER A 143 22.28 -44.95 -17.91
N ASN A 144 23.18 -44.64 -16.96
CA ASN A 144 23.98 -45.64 -16.23
C ASN A 144 23.26 -46.26 -15.01
N LYS A 145 21.95 -46.00 -14.86
CA LYS A 145 21.14 -46.58 -13.78
C LYS A 145 20.48 -47.85 -14.30
N MET A 146 20.92 -49.02 -13.81
CA MET A 146 20.23 -50.29 -14.05
C MET A 146 18.74 -50.16 -13.66
N THR A 147 17.85 -50.67 -14.50
CA THR A 147 16.42 -50.70 -14.15
C THR A 147 16.24 -51.59 -12.93
N LEU A 148 15.30 -51.20 -12.04
CA LEU A 148 15.01 -51.95 -10.81
C LEU A 148 14.73 -53.44 -11.11
N GLU A 149 14.07 -53.72 -12.22
CA GLU A 149 13.77 -55.08 -12.70
C GLU A 149 15.03 -55.88 -13.07
N ALA A 150 16.00 -55.27 -13.77
CA ALA A 150 17.26 -55.91 -14.11
C ALA A 150 18.10 -56.22 -12.86
N TYR A 151 18.08 -55.34 -11.86
CA TYR A 151 18.73 -55.58 -10.56
C TYR A 151 18.09 -56.76 -9.82
N LEU A 152 16.75 -56.82 -9.76
CA LEU A 152 16.02 -57.93 -9.12
C LEU A 152 16.26 -59.29 -9.81
N GLN A 153 16.34 -59.32 -11.14
CA GLN A 153 16.66 -60.55 -11.88
C GLN A 153 18.10 -61.02 -11.63
N SER A 154 19.08 -60.10 -11.52
CA SER A 154 20.46 -60.46 -11.19
C SER A 154 20.58 -61.13 -9.81
N GLN A 155 19.78 -60.68 -8.84
CA GLN A 155 19.67 -61.31 -7.51
C GLN A 155 19.02 -62.69 -7.58
N GLN A 156 18.02 -62.89 -8.44
CA GLN A 156 17.36 -64.20 -8.62
C GLN A 156 18.23 -65.23 -9.36
N SER A 157 19.12 -64.80 -10.25
CA SER A 157 20.07 -65.68 -10.96
C SER A 157 21.31 -66.08 -10.14
N GLY A 158 21.47 -65.52 -8.94
CA GLY A 158 22.46 -66.00 -7.98
C GLY A 158 22.14 -67.44 -7.57
N SER A 159 23.06 -68.36 -7.86
CA SER A 159 22.98 -69.81 -7.66
C SER A 159 22.91 -70.26 -6.19
N LEU A 160 22.22 -69.51 -5.33
CA LEU A 160 22.04 -69.75 -3.89
C LEU A 160 20.83 -70.63 -3.57
N ASN A 161 19.97 -70.94 -4.55
CA ASN A 161 18.78 -71.80 -4.36
C ASN A 161 18.77 -73.04 -5.27
N LYS A 162 19.94 -73.68 -5.49
CA LYS A 162 19.98 -75.01 -6.12
C LYS A 162 19.86 -76.07 -5.04
N THR A 163 18.66 -76.58 -4.81
CA THR A 163 18.41 -77.72 -3.92
C THR A 163 19.15 -78.95 -4.43
N VAL A 164 20.09 -79.48 -3.64
CA VAL A 164 20.87 -80.68 -3.97
C VAL A 164 19.99 -81.92 -3.77
N GLU A 165 19.79 -82.72 -4.82
CA GLU A 165 19.10 -84.00 -4.74
C GLU A 165 19.98 -85.06 -4.04
N ALA A 166 19.41 -85.77 -3.07
CA ALA A 166 20.11 -86.73 -2.23
C ALA A 166 20.49 -88.02 -3.00
N LYS A 167 21.79 -88.29 -3.15
CA LYS A 167 22.31 -89.60 -3.55
C LYS A 167 22.46 -90.48 -2.32
N ALA A 168 21.83 -91.65 -2.33
CA ALA A 168 21.95 -92.65 -1.28
C ALA A 168 23.29 -93.39 -1.37
N THR A 169 24.10 -93.37 -0.31
CA THR A 169 25.25 -94.27 -0.16
C THR A 169 25.32 -94.84 1.26
N ASN A 170 25.67 -96.12 1.31
CA ASN A 170 25.64 -97.02 2.46
C ASN A 170 26.51 -96.54 3.64
N LYS A 171 25.98 -96.74 4.85
CA LYS A 171 26.61 -96.40 6.13
C LYS A 171 27.93 -97.15 6.32
N LEU A 172 29.00 -96.40 6.53
CA LEU A 172 30.22 -96.86 7.20
C LEU A 172 30.40 -95.99 8.44
N GLU A 173 30.26 -96.66 9.58
CA GLU A 173 30.38 -96.13 10.93
C GLU A 173 31.87 -95.93 11.23
N ASN A 174 32.20 -94.80 11.88
CA ASN A 174 33.52 -94.31 12.32
C ASN A 174 34.19 -93.23 11.45
N ALA A 175 33.77 -91.98 11.65
CA ALA A 175 34.64 -90.80 11.45
C ALA A 175 34.22 -89.67 12.41
N GLU A 176 35.17 -89.18 13.19
CA GLU A 176 35.02 -88.18 14.26
C GLU A 176 34.79 -86.76 13.72
N LEU A 177 33.90 -85.99 14.36
CA LEU A 177 33.67 -84.57 14.09
C LEU A 177 34.68 -83.70 14.84
N PHE A 178 35.55 -82.98 14.12
CA PHE A 178 36.32 -81.87 14.66
C PHE A 178 35.52 -80.56 14.56
N PHE A 179 35.08 -80.04 15.72
CA PHE A 179 34.59 -78.66 15.84
C PHE A 179 35.77 -77.71 16.02
N LYS A 180 35.87 -76.70 15.16
CA LYS A 180 36.80 -75.58 15.34
C LYS A 180 36.03 -74.45 16.03
N GLU A 181 36.23 -74.31 17.33
CA GLU A 181 35.75 -73.16 18.11
C GLU A 181 36.66 -71.96 17.82
N GLU A 182 36.10 -70.87 17.29
CA GLU A 182 36.78 -69.57 17.22
C GLU A 182 36.30 -68.72 18.41
N GLU A 183 37.17 -68.58 19.40
CA GLU A 183 36.98 -67.71 20.55
C GLU A 183 37.14 -66.23 20.15
N VAL A 184 36.14 -65.40 20.51
CA VAL A 184 36.16 -63.95 20.34
C VAL A 184 37.07 -63.31 21.40
N TYR A 185 38.33 -63.08 21.03
CA TYR A 185 39.38 -62.51 21.89
C TYR A 185 39.23 -60.99 22.11
N VAL A 186 38.20 -60.59 22.87
CA VAL A 186 37.94 -59.27 23.51
C VAL A 186 36.62 -58.62 23.06
N PRO A 187 35.64 -58.42 23.97
CA PRO A 187 34.43 -57.64 23.67
C PRO A 187 34.74 -56.13 23.61
N ALA A 188 34.25 -55.44 22.58
CA ALA A 188 34.42 -53.99 22.43
C ALA A 188 33.62 -53.21 23.48
N THR A 189 34.30 -52.65 24.48
CA THR A 189 33.72 -52.01 25.68
C THR A 189 33.43 -50.51 25.56
N LYS A 190 33.09 -49.98 24.37
CA LYS A 190 32.65 -48.58 24.23
C LYS A 190 31.85 -48.34 22.94
N VAL A 191 30.52 -48.39 23.05
CA VAL A 191 29.60 -47.89 22.03
C VAL A 191 29.44 -46.38 22.24
N LYS A 192 29.98 -45.57 21.32
CA LYS A 192 29.76 -44.11 21.34
C LYS A 192 28.34 -43.82 20.82
N ALA A 193 27.51 -43.21 21.66
CA ALA A 193 26.20 -42.72 21.25
C ALA A 193 26.36 -41.55 20.25
N VAL A 194 25.91 -41.76 19.02
CA VAL A 194 25.90 -40.73 17.97
C VAL A 194 24.78 -39.75 18.27
N LYS A 195 25.13 -38.51 18.61
CA LYS A 195 24.17 -37.43 18.82
C LYS A 195 23.68 -36.93 17.46
N SER A 196 22.47 -37.32 17.07
CA SER A 196 21.85 -36.87 15.83
C SER A 196 21.48 -35.38 15.93
N LYS A 197 21.90 -34.61 14.92
CA LYS A 197 21.62 -33.17 14.81
C LYS A 197 20.24 -33.02 14.15
N GLN A 198 19.32 -32.34 14.83
CA GLN A 198 17.95 -32.14 14.36
C GLN A 198 17.96 -31.38 13.01
N GLN A 199 17.40 -31.99 11.97
CA GLN A 199 17.37 -31.40 10.63
C GLN A 199 16.45 -30.18 10.61
N LYS A 200 16.88 -29.12 9.91
CA LYS A 200 16.12 -27.88 9.77
C LYS A 200 14.87 -28.14 8.94
N ALA A 201 13.70 -28.04 9.55
CA ALA A 201 12.43 -28.07 8.83
C ALA A 201 12.24 -26.77 8.05
N LYS A 202 11.77 -26.86 6.80
CA LYS A 202 11.37 -25.72 5.99
C LYS A 202 9.98 -25.29 6.46
N ASN A 203 9.87 -24.09 7.03
CA ASN A 203 8.58 -23.48 7.31
C ASN A 203 8.12 -22.77 6.04
N PHE A 204 7.05 -23.28 5.43
CA PHE A 204 6.37 -22.61 4.33
C PHE A 204 5.51 -21.49 4.90
N LEU A 205 5.61 -20.30 4.32
CA LEU A 205 4.76 -19.16 4.65
C LEU A 205 3.73 -19.04 3.53
N ASP A 206 2.51 -19.48 3.80
CA ASP A 206 1.40 -19.33 2.86
C ASP A 206 1.00 -17.85 2.83
N PHE A 207 1.22 -17.19 1.69
CA PHE A 207 0.80 -15.81 1.48
C PHE A 207 -0.26 -15.74 0.38
N ASP A 208 -1.39 -15.13 0.71
CA ASP A 208 -2.41 -14.78 -0.28
C ASP A 208 -2.07 -13.43 -0.91
N ALA A 209 -1.49 -13.47 -2.10
CA ALA A 209 -1.25 -12.26 -2.89
C ALA A 209 -2.57 -11.75 -3.49
N THR A 210 -3.10 -10.67 -2.93
CA THR A 210 -4.16 -9.89 -3.56
C THR A 210 -3.55 -8.83 -4.47
N PHE A 211 -3.61 -9.07 -5.78
CA PHE A 211 -3.18 -8.08 -6.78
C PHE A 211 -4.23 -6.98 -6.90
N SER A 212 -3.79 -5.72 -6.89
CA SER A 212 -4.66 -4.54 -6.97
C SER A 212 -5.48 -4.44 -8.26
N ASP A 213 -5.17 -5.25 -9.27
CA ASP A 213 -5.95 -5.41 -10.51
C ASP A 213 -7.08 -6.46 -10.41
N ALA A 214 -7.07 -7.34 -9.40
CA ALA A 214 -8.09 -8.36 -9.21
C ALA A 214 -9.31 -7.87 -8.39
N VAL A 215 -9.23 -6.66 -7.80
CA VAL A 215 -10.38 -6.04 -7.15
C VAL A 215 -11.21 -5.36 -8.24
N PRO A 216 -12.50 -5.73 -8.44
CA PRO A 216 -13.32 -5.09 -9.46
C PRO A 216 -13.37 -3.59 -9.19
N LYS A 217 -12.79 -2.80 -10.11
CA LYS A 217 -12.94 -1.34 -10.12
C LYS A 217 -14.42 -1.03 -10.08
N GLY A 218 -14.89 -0.56 -8.93
CA GLY A 218 -16.27 -0.18 -8.71
C GLY A 218 -16.74 0.66 -9.88
N ARG A 219 -17.74 0.15 -10.60
CA ARG A 219 -18.44 0.87 -11.66
C ARG A 219 -18.86 2.21 -11.06
N ARG A 220 -18.27 3.30 -11.56
CA ARG A 220 -18.72 4.66 -11.25
C ARG A 220 -20.17 4.74 -11.68
N SER A 221 -21.06 4.57 -10.71
CA SER A 221 -22.48 4.79 -10.87
C SER A 221 -22.67 6.24 -11.31
N ASP A 222 -23.25 6.41 -12.50
CA ASP A 222 -23.85 7.63 -12.98
C ASP A 222 -24.96 8.06 -12.01
N ASN A 223 -24.58 8.67 -10.90
CA ASN A 223 -25.49 9.46 -10.07
C ASN A 223 -25.23 10.94 -10.33
N ARG A 224 -25.83 11.41 -11.43
CA ARG A 224 -26.33 12.78 -11.53
C ARG A 224 -27.40 12.97 -10.47
N SER A 225 -27.03 13.39 -9.27
CA SER A 225 -27.93 14.11 -8.38
C SER A 225 -27.15 14.83 -7.29
N ASP A 226 -27.38 16.14 -7.22
CA ASP A 226 -27.10 17.08 -6.15
C ASP A 226 -26.23 16.60 -4.96
N ASN A 227 -25.02 17.16 -4.86
CA ASN A 227 -24.59 17.74 -3.58
C ASN A 227 -23.38 18.67 -3.74
N ARG A 228 -23.69 19.95 -3.57
CA ARG A 228 -22.76 21.08 -3.55
C ARG A 228 -22.49 21.44 -2.08
N SER A 229 -21.55 20.76 -1.44
CA SER A 229 -20.89 21.15 -0.18
C SER A 229 -19.77 20.14 0.08
N GLY A 230 -18.51 20.48 0.33
CA GLY A 230 -18.03 21.69 0.99
C GLY A 230 -17.47 21.42 2.39
N ASP A 231 -17.16 20.17 2.78
CA ASP A 231 -16.56 19.87 4.09
C ASP A 231 -15.03 19.87 4.03
N ARG A 232 -14.45 21.07 4.21
CA ARG A 232 -13.16 21.23 4.86
C ARG A 232 -13.44 21.52 6.33
N LYS A 233 -13.26 20.53 7.21
CA LYS A 233 -13.22 20.76 8.66
C LYS A 233 -11.78 20.94 9.11
N ASP A 234 -11.60 22.10 9.74
CA ASP A 234 -10.48 22.54 10.56
C ASP A 234 -10.14 21.54 11.68
N ASN A 235 -8.87 21.51 12.10
CA ASN A 235 -8.59 21.94 13.47
C ASN A 235 -7.12 22.34 13.71
N LYS A 236 -6.91 23.65 13.92
CA LYS A 236 -5.82 24.22 14.72
C LYS A 236 -6.34 24.36 16.15
N ASN A 237 -5.68 23.74 17.11
CA ASN A 237 -5.21 24.33 18.38
C ASN A 237 -5.08 23.28 19.49
N PHE A 238 -3.84 22.93 19.80
CA PHE A 238 -3.39 22.81 21.19
C PHE A 238 -2.18 23.73 21.35
N GLY A 239 -2.27 24.63 22.31
CA GLY A 239 -1.30 25.68 22.54
C GLY A 239 -0.25 25.34 23.59
N LYS A 240 0.70 26.29 23.67
CA LYS A 240 1.55 26.67 24.80
C LYS A 240 2.83 25.87 25.07
N ASN A 241 3.92 26.64 25.01
CA ASN A 241 5.19 26.49 25.75
C ASN A 241 6.06 25.24 25.50
N ALA A 242 7.05 25.39 24.61
CA ALA A 242 8.41 24.96 24.92
C ALA A 242 9.42 25.82 24.15
N LYS A 243 10.39 26.34 24.91
CA LYS A 243 11.51 27.16 24.49
C LYS A 243 12.54 26.35 23.69
N ARG A 244 13.34 27.10 22.92
CA ARG A 244 14.75 26.87 22.55
C ARG A 244 15.04 25.89 21.42
N GLY A 245 15.89 26.37 20.53
CA GLY A 245 16.37 25.68 19.35
C GLY A 245 17.17 24.42 19.67
N GLY A 246 17.30 23.59 18.63
CA GLY A 246 18.03 22.34 18.69
C GLY A 246 17.94 21.64 17.34
N LYS A 247 18.76 22.09 16.39
CA LYS A 247 19.01 21.41 15.12
C LYS A 247 19.72 20.08 15.44
N LYS A 248 19.02 18.94 15.43
CA LYS A 248 19.65 17.60 15.41
C LYS A 248 18.85 16.60 14.56
N SER A 249 19.59 16.03 13.61
CA SER A 249 19.42 14.79 12.85
C SER A 249 18.12 14.00 12.98
N GLN A 250 17.43 13.84 11.85
CA GLN A 250 16.49 12.75 11.62
C GLN A 250 17.30 11.43 11.57
N GLN A 251 17.31 10.70 12.68
CA GLN A 251 17.71 9.29 12.70
C GLN A 251 16.46 8.45 12.43
N ASN A 252 16.55 7.55 11.44
CA ASN A 252 15.55 6.54 11.14
C ASN A 252 15.18 5.76 12.41
N THR A 253 13.93 5.85 12.83
CA THR A 253 13.37 4.95 13.85
C THR A 253 13.05 3.62 13.19
N VAL A 254 14.01 2.69 13.25
CA VAL A 254 13.75 1.26 13.00
C VAL A 254 12.94 0.75 14.19
N GLU A 255 11.72 0.26 13.94
CA GLU A 255 10.91 -0.45 14.92
C GLU A 255 11.68 -1.69 15.40
N LYS A 256 12.20 -1.64 16.64
CA LYS A 256 12.83 -2.79 17.27
C LYS A 256 11.74 -3.67 17.87
N ASN A 257 11.32 -4.68 17.11
CA ASN A 257 10.52 -5.78 17.64
C ASN A 257 11.33 -6.49 18.74
N ARG A 258 10.91 -6.34 20.00
CA ARG A 258 11.56 -6.91 21.20
C ARG A 258 11.45 -8.45 21.30
N SER A 259 10.85 -9.10 20.32
CA SER A 259 10.67 -10.55 20.24
C SER A 259 11.77 -11.26 19.44
N ILE A 260 12.73 -10.54 18.86
CA ILE A 260 13.82 -11.13 18.09
C ILE A 260 15.05 -11.28 19.00
N ASP A 261 15.44 -12.53 19.27
CA ASP A 261 16.70 -12.85 19.94
C ASP A 261 17.88 -12.57 18.99
N THR A 262 18.58 -11.47 19.24
CA THR A 262 19.70 -11.01 18.41
C THR A 262 20.98 -11.81 18.62
N ALA A 263 21.01 -12.76 19.58
CA ALA A 263 22.19 -13.58 19.84
C ALA A 263 22.42 -14.68 18.79
N ASN A 264 21.39 -15.01 18.01
CA ASN A 264 21.43 -16.07 16.98
C ASN A 264 21.50 -15.54 15.54
N LEU A 265 21.69 -14.24 15.36
CA LEU A 265 21.86 -13.67 14.02
C LEU A 265 23.33 -13.80 13.59
N PRO A 266 23.63 -14.32 12.39
CA PRO A 266 24.99 -14.35 11.88
C PRO A 266 25.50 -12.91 11.71
N SER A 267 26.59 -12.57 12.40
CA SER A 267 27.28 -11.30 12.20
C SER A 267 27.95 -11.31 10.84
N LEU A 268 27.49 -10.42 9.94
CA LEU A 268 28.20 -10.11 8.71
C LEU A 268 29.44 -9.30 9.09
N ALA A 269 30.60 -9.95 9.04
CA ALA A 269 31.91 -9.30 8.91
C ALA A 269 32.31 -9.36 7.43
#